data_AF-A0A1I1P3Y0-F1
#
_entry.id   AF-A0A1I1P3Y0-F1
#
_cell.length_a   1.000
_cell.length_b   1.000
_cell.length_c   1.000
_cell.angle_alpha   90.00
_cell.angle_beta   90.00
_cell.angle_gamma   90.00
#
_symmetry.space_group_name_H-M   'P 1'
#
loop_
_entity.id
_entity.type
_entity.pdbx_description
1 polymer ?
#
loop_
_entity_poly.entity_id
_entity_poly.type
_entity_poly.pdbx_seq_one_letter_code
_entity_poly.pdbx_strand_id
1 'polypeptide(L)'
;MTDTELYDLAMLTEPFLESRPSAKCLLPTLTLRQRFPKPNLLFHSAGDNMENLSFFEFIKCEKYYLDFCRRQQDSDLDNLAAIIYRPARKKYRPEDGDIRQPFNENVVAARAAAFAKLPRGAKLAVLLQYTAWRENLVLQFPLVFAPPTDEERGRPNYGWLAVLLNLAGDKFGDDEQTARKNIYIILAHLQIQLANKPTQDNER
;
A
#
# COMPACT_ATOMS: atom_id res chain seq x y z
N MET A 1 -6.64 -10.39 -24.91
CA MET A 1 -5.95 -10.95 -23.75
C MET A 1 -4.89 -11.86 -24.30
N THR A 2 -3.62 -11.56 -24.04
CA THR A 2 -2.50 -12.41 -24.49
C THR A 2 -2.34 -13.62 -23.58
N ASP A 3 -1.68 -14.69 -24.04
CA ASP A 3 -1.46 -15.88 -23.21
C ASP A 3 -0.66 -15.57 -21.93
N THR A 4 0.23 -14.57 -21.99
CA THR A 4 0.95 -14.04 -20.83
C THR A 4 0.02 -13.37 -19.83
N GLU A 5 -0.92 -12.53 -20.28
CA GLU A 5 -1.90 -11.88 -19.40
C GLU A 5 -2.81 -12.90 -18.70
N LEU A 6 -3.12 -14.02 -19.39
CA LEU A 6 -3.96 -15.10 -18.88
C LEU A 6 -3.22 -15.93 -17.81
N TYR A 7 -1.94 -16.22 -18.05
CA TYR A 7 -1.06 -16.89 -17.11
C TYR A 7 -0.79 -16.05 -15.86
N ASP A 8 -0.51 -14.76 -16.04
CA ASP A 8 -0.34 -13.82 -14.94
C ASP A 8 -1.61 -13.75 -14.08
N LEU A 9 -2.80 -13.71 -14.71
CA LEU A 9 -4.07 -13.75 -13.98
C LEU A 9 -4.23 -15.04 -13.18
N ALA A 10 -3.94 -16.19 -13.79
CA ALA A 10 -4.08 -17.50 -13.14
C ALA A 10 -3.16 -17.61 -11.91
N MET A 11 -1.90 -17.19 -12.05
CA MET A 11 -0.93 -17.18 -10.95
C MET A 11 -1.29 -16.20 -9.84
N LEU A 12 -1.94 -15.10 -10.19
CA LEU A 12 -2.44 -14.16 -9.20
C LEU A 12 -3.65 -14.71 -8.45
N THR A 13 -4.48 -15.57 -9.06
CA THR A 13 -5.67 -16.11 -8.39
C THR A 13 -5.41 -17.33 -7.50
N GLU A 14 -4.36 -18.12 -7.77
CA GLU A 14 -4.08 -19.36 -7.01
C GLU A 14 -3.95 -19.16 -5.49
N PRO A 15 -3.18 -18.17 -4.99
CA PRO A 15 -3.07 -17.95 -3.54
C PRO A 15 -4.40 -17.59 -2.86
N PHE A 16 -5.34 -17.01 -3.63
CA PHE A 16 -6.68 -16.67 -3.15
C PHE A 16 -7.61 -17.89 -3.10
N LEU A 17 -7.36 -18.89 -3.95
CA LEU A 17 -8.06 -20.18 -3.89
C LEU A 17 -7.59 -21.02 -2.70
N GLU A 18 -6.32 -20.89 -2.30
CA GLU A 18 -5.72 -21.62 -1.16
C GLU A 18 -5.96 -20.96 0.20
N SER A 19 -6.70 -19.84 0.26
CA SER A 19 -7.05 -19.14 1.51
C SER A 19 -5.86 -18.67 2.35
N ARG A 20 -4.68 -18.46 1.75
CA ARG A 20 -3.49 -17.95 2.44
C ARG A 20 -3.06 -16.62 1.81
N PRO A 21 -3.09 -15.51 2.56
CA PRO A 21 -2.56 -14.24 2.05
C PRO A 21 -1.07 -14.39 1.73
N SER A 22 -0.72 -14.31 0.45
CA SER A 22 0.67 -14.46 0.01
C SER A 22 1.48 -13.22 0.41
N ALA A 23 2.51 -13.42 1.21
CA ALA A 23 3.49 -12.38 1.52
C ALA A 23 4.34 -12.01 0.28
N LYS A 24 4.42 -12.89 -0.72
CA LYS A 24 5.24 -12.69 -1.91
C LYS A 24 4.61 -11.71 -2.89
N CYS A 25 5.42 -10.85 -3.48
CA CYS A 25 5.06 -9.99 -4.60
C CYS A 25 5.03 -10.82 -5.89
N LEU A 26 3.83 -11.15 -6.34
CA LEU A 26 3.57 -11.90 -7.58
C LEU A 26 3.72 -11.01 -8.82
N LEU A 27 3.59 -9.70 -8.65
CA LEU A 27 3.74 -8.70 -9.70
C LEU A 27 4.89 -7.74 -9.36
N PRO A 28 6.16 -8.19 -9.39
CA PRO A 28 7.31 -7.39 -8.94
C PRO A 28 7.56 -6.17 -9.84
N THR A 29 7.17 -6.24 -11.10
CA THR A 29 7.35 -5.16 -12.07
C THR A 29 6.13 -4.96 -12.96
N LEU A 30 6.01 -3.74 -13.49
CA LEU A 30 5.05 -3.38 -14.53
C LEU A 30 5.77 -2.65 -15.66
N THR A 31 5.39 -2.95 -16.90
CA THR A 31 5.97 -2.31 -18.08
C THR A 31 4.94 -1.43 -18.76
N LEU A 32 5.24 -0.13 -18.91
CA LEU A 32 4.41 0.80 -19.69
C LEU A 32 4.99 1.00 -21.08
N ARG A 33 4.17 0.71 -22.09
CA ARG A 33 4.54 0.93 -23.48
C ARG A 33 4.63 2.41 -23.78
N GLN A 34 5.77 2.83 -24.33
CA GLN A 34 5.95 4.20 -24.79
C GLN A 34 5.75 4.31 -26.30
N ARG A 35 5.50 5.54 -26.77
CA ARG A 35 5.49 5.82 -28.21
C ARG A 35 6.93 5.73 -28.73
N PHE A 36 7.11 4.99 -29.83
CA PHE A 36 8.37 4.93 -30.56
C PHE A 36 8.89 6.36 -30.87
N PRO A 37 10.20 6.64 -30.72
CA PRO A 37 11.33 5.73 -30.54
C PRO A 37 11.73 5.44 -29.08
N LYS A 38 10.96 5.88 -28.09
CA LYS A 38 11.35 5.70 -26.68
C LYS A 38 11.16 4.24 -26.24
N PRO A 39 12.10 3.68 -25.44
CA PRO A 39 11.93 2.35 -24.87
C PRO A 39 10.77 2.32 -23.89
N ASN A 40 10.23 1.13 -23.63
CA ASN A 40 9.21 0.95 -22.60
C ASN A 40 9.78 1.31 -21.22
N LEU A 41 8.94 1.86 -20.36
CA LEU A 41 9.32 2.17 -18.99
C LEU A 41 9.01 0.99 -18.08
N LEU A 42 10.02 0.55 -17.33
CA LEU A 42 9.90 -0.46 -16.29
C LEU A 42 9.64 0.21 -14.94
N PHE A 43 8.65 -0.27 -14.22
CA PHE A 43 8.29 0.15 -12.87
C PHE A 43 8.44 -1.02 -11.92
N HIS A 44 8.87 -0.74 -10.69
CA HIS A 44 9.10 -1.71 -9.63
C HIS A 44 8.08 -1.54 -8.51
N SER A 45 7.65 -2.65 -7.94
CA SER A 45 6.74 -2.72 -6.79
C SER A 45 7.45 -2.45 -5.46
N ALA A 46 6.70 -2.42 -4.35
CA ALA A 46 7.20 -2.12 -3.00
C ALA A 46 7.92 -3.29 -2.29
N GLY A 47 8.42 -4.27 -3.03
CA GLY A 47 8.97 -5.51 -2.49
C GLY A 47 7.89 -6.48 -2.01
N ASP A 48 8.32 -7.53 -1.32
CA ASP A 48 7.42 -8.51 -0.72
C ASP A 48 6.67 -7.87 0.46
N ASN A 49 5.39 -8.22 0.62
CA ASN A 49 4.53 -7.78 1.71
C ASN A 49 4.59 -6.27 2.03
N MET A 50 4.72 -5.41 1.03
CA MET A 50 4.88 -3.95 1.23
C MET A 50 6.07 -3.53 2.09
N GLU A 51 7.13 -4.35 2.18
CA GLU A 51 8.29 -4.11 3.05
C GLU A 51 8.97 -2.76 2.79
N ASN A 52 8.86 -2.19 1.59
CA ASN A 52 9.44 -0.90 1.25
C ASN A 52 8.45 0.28 1.25
N LEU A 53 7.21 0.09 1.71
CA LEU A 53 6.27 1.22 1.84
C LEU A 53 6.59 2.08 3.07
N SER A 54 6.60 3.39 2.84
CA SER A 54 6.50 4.37 3.92
C SER A 54 5.06 4.50 4.42
N PHE A 55 4.91 5.02 5.64
CA PHE A 55 3.59 5.18 6.25
C PHE A 55 2.69 6.08 5.42
N PHE A 56 3.23 7.15 4.83
CA PHE A 56 2.47 8.02 3.96
C PHE A 56 2.04 7.34 2.66
N GLU A 57 2.87 6.50 2.06
CA GLU A 57 2.44 5.69 0.91
C GLU A 57 1.28 4.77 1.27
N PHE A 58 1.34 4.10 2.42
CA PHE A 58 0.25 3.25 2.91
C PHE A 58 -1.05 4.03 3.13
N ILE A 59 -1.00 5.22 3.72
CA ILE A 59 -2.18 6.10 3.88
C ILE A 59 -2.84 6.38 2.52
N LYS A 60 -2.03 6.67 1.50
CA LYS A 60 -2.55 6.94 0.16
C LYS A 60 -3.07 5.67 -0.52
N CYS A 61 -2.40 4.54 -0.37
CA CYS A 61 -2.88 3.24 -0.86
C CYS A 61 -4.23 2.87 -0.23
N GLU A 62 -4.36 2.95 1.11
CA GLU A 62 -5.62 2.67 1.82
C GLU A 62 -6.74 3.57 1.32
N LYS A 63 -6.47 4.87 1.11
CA LYS A 63 -7.47 5.79 0.55
C LYS A 63 -8.02 5.27 -0.79
N TYR A 64 -7.16 4.99 -1.77
CA TYR A 64 -7.61 4.59 -3.10
C TYR A 64 -8.17 3.16 -3.13
N TYR A 65 -7.65 2.27 -2.28
CA TYR A 65 -8.22 0.95 -2.07
C TYR A 65 -9.67 1.04 -1.57
N LEU A 66 -9.92 1.76 -0.48
CA LEU A 66 -11.27 1.91 0.09
C LEU A 66 -12.21 2.66 -0.85
N ASP A 67 -11.71 3.68 -1.54
CA ASP A 67 -12.47 4.41 -2.54
C ASP A 67 -12.87 3.51 -3.73
N PHE A 68 -11.98 2.64 -4.20
CA PHE A 68 -12.30 1.64 -5.22
C PHE A 68 -13.35 0.64 -4.71
N CYS A 69 -13.19 0.09 -3.50
CA CYS A 69 -14.17 -0.81 -2.91
C CYS A 69 -15.58 -0.18 -2.87
N ARG A 70 -15.67 1.12 -2.58
CA ARG A 70 -16.93 1.87 -2.50
C ARG A 70 -17.52 2.24 -3.86
N ARG A 71 -16.70 2.77 -4.78
CA ARG A 71 -17.16 3.44 -6.01
C ARG A 71 -16.86 2.67 -7.30
N GLN A 72 -15.99 1.66 -7.23
CA GLN A 72 -15.56 0.80 -8.34
C GLN A 72 -15.04 1.58 -9.55
N GLN A 73 -14.36 2.71 -9.32
CA GLN A 73 -13.84 3.58 -10.38
C GLN A 73 -12.41 3.19 -10.76
N ASP A 74 -12.17 3.00 -12.06
CA ASP A 74 -10.85 2.65 -12.59
C ASP A 74 -9.77 3.68 -12.23
N SER A 75 -10.13 4.95 -12.06
CA SER A 75 -9.21 6.00 -11.61
C SER A 75 -8.61 5.72 -10.23
N ASP A 76 -9.34 5.02 -9.36
CA ASP A 76 -8.83 4.66 -8.04
C ASP A 76 -7.77 3.55 -8.18
N LEU A 77 -7.95 2.61 -9.11
CA LEU A 77 -6.93 1.60 -9.44
C LEU A 77 -5.68 2.24 -10.07
N ASP A 78 -5.87 3.22 -10.95
CA ASP A 78 -4.77 3.93 -11.60
C ASP A 78 -3.89 4.63 -10.56
N ASN A 79 -4.51 5.26 -9.56
CA ASN A 79 -3.80 5.92 -8.46
C ASN A 79 -3.12 4.91 -7.51
N LEU A 80 -3.81 3.83 -7.15
CA LEU A 80 -3.24 2.76 -6.32
C LEU A 80 -1.97 2.20 -6.96
N ALA A 81 -2.04 1.87 -8.25
CA ALA A 81 -0.89 1.36 -8.99
C ALA A 81 0.23 2.41 -9.13
N ALA A 82 -0.10 3.68 -9.34
CA ALA A 82 0.89 4.76 -9.42
C ALA A 82 1.64 5.01 -8.10
N ILE A 83 1.07 4.67 -6.95
CA ILE A 83 1.74 4.75 -5.64
C ILE A 83 2.67 3.55 -5.45
N ILE A 84 2.15 2.33 -5.64
CA ILE A 84 2.90 1.09 -5.42
C ILE A 84 4.07 0.97 -6.39
N TYR A 85 3.84 1.27 -7.68
CA TYR A 85 4.80 1.08 -8.75
C TYR A 85 5.50 2.37 -9.15
N ARG A 86 6.83 2.32 -9.17
CA ARG A 86 7.66 3.50 -9.46
C ARG A 86 8.88 3.13 -10.29
N PRO A 87 9.43 4.06 -11.09
CA PRO A 87 10.69 3.81 -11.78
C PRO A 87 11.82 3.57 -10.78
N ALA A 88 12.87 2.88 -11.22
CA ALA A 88 14.08 2.72 -10.44
C ALA A 88 14.80 4.06 -10.18
N ARG A 89 15.55 4.14 -9.07
CA ARG A 89 16.49 5.23 -8.81
C ARG A 89 17.57 5.25 -9.89
N LYS A 90 18.03 6.45 -10.25
CA LYS A 90 19.22 6.60 -11.10
C LYS A 90 20.43 6.10 -10.32
N LYS A 91 21.23 5.21 -10.92
CA LYS A 91 22.44 4.62 -10.31
C LYS A 91 22.17 3.80 -9.03
N TYR A 92 21.01 3.15 -8.94
CA TYR A 92 20.68 2.25 -7.84
C TYR A 92 21.77 1.19 -7.61
N ARG A 93 22.06 0.92 -6.34
CA ARG A 93 22.87 -0.21 -5.89
C ARG A 93 22.09 -1.03 -4.85
N PRO A 94 22.32 -2.35 -4.76
CA PRO A 94 21.59 -3.20 -3.82
C PRO A 94 21.62 -2.73 -2.35
N GLU A 95 22.70 -2.09 -1.93
CA GLU A 95 22.84 -1.52 -0.58
C GLU A 95 21.92 -0.32 -0.30
N ASP A 96 21.31 0.29 -1.32
CA ASP A 96 20.39 1.44 -1.17
C ASP A 96 19.00 1.05 -0.62
N GLY A 97 18.70 -0.25 -0.53
CA GLY A 97 17.41 -0.78 -0.09
C GLY A 97 16.35 -0.70 -1.19
N ASP A 98 15.33 0.16 -1.02
CA ASP A 98 14.24 0.29 -1.99
C ASP A 98 14.76 0.79 -3.36
N ILE A 99 14.66 -0.07 -4.38
CA ILE A 99 15.04 0.24 -5.77
C ILE A 99 14.26 1.41 -6.38
N ARG A 100 13.05 1.67 -5.87
CA ARG A 100 12.15 2.69 -6.40
C ARG A 100 12.64 4.10 -6.09
N GLN A 101 12.31 5.03 -6.98
CA GLN A 101 12.44 6.46 -6.70
C GLN A 101 11.70 6.83 -5.41
N PRO A 102 12.25 7.74 -4.57
CA PRO A 102 11.58 8.23 -3.37
C PRO A 102 10.15 8.72 -3.63
N PHE A 103 9.29 8.62 -2.63
CA PHE A 103 7.88 8.95 -2.83
C PHE A 103 7.72 10.46 -3.02
N ASN A 104 6.96 10.84 -4.04
CA ASN A 104 6.62 12.21 -4.32
C ASN A 104 5.16 12.26 -4.78
N GLU A 105 4.31 12.85 -3.95
CA GLU A 105 2.88 12.97 -4.19
C GLU A 105 2.57 13.80 -5.44
N ASN A 106 3.38 14.84 -5.70
CA ASN A 106 3.16 15.77 -6.82
C ASN A 106 3.21 15.10 -8.20
N VAL A 107 3.85 13.94 -8.30
CA VAL A 107 3.94 13.18 -9.56
C VAL A 107 3.03 11.95 -9.60
N VAL A 108 2.20 11.73 -8.58
CA VAL A 108 1.25 10.60 -8.53
C VAL A 108 0.19 10.78 -9.61
N ALA A 109 -0.43 11.95 -9.74
CA ALA A 109 -1.46 12.21 -10.76
C ALA A 109 -0.93 11.99 -12.19
N ALA A 110 0.28 12.46 -12.49
CA ALA A 110 0.91 12.26 -13.78
C ALA A 110 1.21 10.78 -14.07
N ARG A 111 1.64 10.02 -13.05
CA ARG A 111 1.81 8.57 -13.16
C ARG A 111 0.48 7.85 -13.32
N ALA A 112 -0.55 8.18 -12.54
CA ALA A 112 -1.88 7.60 -12.66
C ALA A 112 -2.43 7.77 -14.08
N ALA A 113 -2.26 8.94 -14.70
CA ALA A 113 -2.63 9.16 -16.11
C ALA A 113 -1.87 8.26 -17.10
N ALA A 114 -0.64 7.86 -16.78
CA ALA A 114 0.10 6.87 -17.56
C ALA A 114 -0.42 5.44 -17.31
N PHE A 115 -0.75 5.11 -16.06
CA PHE A 115 -1.28 3.81 -15.64
C PHE A 115 -2.73 3.58 -16.10
N ALA A 116 -3.50 4.64 -16.38
CA ALA A 116 -4.82 4.57 -17.01
C ALA A 116 -4.80 3.82 -18.36
N LYS A 117 -3.65 3.72 -19.01
CA LYS A 117 -3.44 3.00 -20.28
C LYS A 117 -3.16 1.50 -20.08
N LEU A 118 -2.96 1.05 -18.84
CA LEU A 118 -2.80 -0.37 -18.56
C LEU A 118 -4.11 -1.11 -18.83
N PRO A 119 -4.05 -2.35 -19.32
CA PRO A 119 -5.21 -3.22 -19.34
C PRO A 119 -5.84 -3.30 -17.96
N ARG A 120 -7.17 -3.27 -17.87
CA ARG A 120 -7.88 -3.33 -16.59
C ARG A 120 -7.50 -4.56 -15.77
N GLY A 121 -7.24 -5.70 -16.43
CA GLY A 121 -6.74 -6.92 -15.76
C GLY A 121 -5.45 -6.69 -14.97
N ALA A 122 -4.48 -5.96 -15.54
CA ALA A 122 -3.24 -5.61 -14.84
C ALA A 122 -3.49 -4.68 -13.64
N LYS A 123 -4.50 -3.79 -13.72
CA LYS A 123 -4.87 -2.93 -12.59
C LYS A 123 -5.57 -3.70 -11.47
N LEU A 124 -6.42 -4.65 -11.83
CA LEU A 124 -7.05 -5.57 -10.87
C LEU A 124 -6.04 -6.52 -10.23
N ALA A 125 -5.00 -6.94 -10.97
CA ALA A 125 -3.87 -7.67 -10.42
C ALA A 125 -3.17 -6.91 -9.29
N VAL A 126 -2.93 -5.60 -9.49
CA VAL A 126 -2.37 -4.72 -8.46
C VAL A 126 -3.29 -4.63 -7.24
N LEU A 127 -4.60 -4.44 -7.45
CA LEU A 127 -5.58 -4.42 -6.37
C LEU A 127 -5.56 -5.72 -5.56
N LEU A 128 -5.55 -6.85 -6.26
CA LEU A 128 -5.56 -8.18 -5.69
C LEU A 128 -4.30 -8.41 -4.84
N GLN A 129 -3.13 -8.06 -5.39
CA GLN A 129 -1.86 -8.10 -4.66
C GLN A 129 -1.89 -7.23 -3.40
N TYR A 130 -2.39 -6.00 -3.50
CA TYR A 130 -2.51 -5.10 -2.34
C TYR A 130 -3.46 -5.66 -1.28
N THR A 131 -4.56 -6.29 -1.70
CA THR A 131 -5.53 -6.93 -0.80
C THR A 131 -4.87 -8.03 0.02
N ALA A 132 -4.10 -8.92 -0.61
CA ALA A 132 -3.38 -9.98 0.11
C ALA A 132 -2.37 -9.42 1.13
N TRP A 133 -1.62 -8.37 0.76
CA TRP A 133 -0.70 -7.74 1.70
C TRP A 133 -1.43 -7.05 2.85
N ARG A 134 -2.56 -6.40 2.58
CA ARG A 134 -3.40 -5.76 3.60
C ARG A 134 -3.95 -6.78 4.58
N GLU A 135 -4.43 -7.92 4.09
CA GLU A 135 -4.88 -9.04 4.94
C GLU A 135 -3.76 -9.55 5.85
N ASN A 136 -2.54 -9.68 5.31
CA ASN A 136 -1.36 -10.00 6.13
C ASN A 136 -1.10 -8.98 7.24
N LEU A 137 -1.21 -7.67 6.95
CA LEU A 137 -1.07 -6.65 7.99
C LEU A 137 -2.14 -6.77 9.08
N VAL A 138 -3.39 -7.04 8.71
CA VAL A 138 -4.49 -7.22 9.66
C VAL A 138 -4.22 -8.40 10.59
N LEU A 139 -3.72 -9.52 10.03
CA LEU A 139 -3.35 -10.71 10.81
C LEU A 139 -2.15 -10.46 11.74
N GLN A 140 -1.17 -9.67 11.29
CA GLN A 140 0.04 -9.38 12.06
C GLN A 140 -0.16 -8.31 13.15
N PHE A 141 -1.06 -7.35 12.93
CA PHE A 141 -1.31 -6.22 13.83
C PHE A 141 -2.80 -6.15 14.25
N PRO A 142 -3.35 -7.21 14.87
CA PRO A 142 -4.79 -7.35 15.08
C PRO A 142 -5.38 -6.29 16.00
N LEU A 143 -4.60 -5.71 16.93
CA LEU A 143 -5.11 -4.65 17.81
C LEU A 143 -5.24 -3.33 17.06
N VAL A 144 -4.35 -3.07 16.10
CA VAL A 144 -4.38 -1.85 15.28
C VAL A 144 -5.56 -1.88 14.31
N PHE A 145 -5.87 -3.06 13.76
CA PHE A 145 -6.97 -3.25 12.81
C PHE A 145 -8.25 -3.80 13.46
N ALA A 146 -8.35 -3.77 14.79
CA ALA A 146 -9.54 -4.21 15.50
C ALA A 146 -10.77 -3.38 15.08
N PRO A 147 -11.96 -4.00 15.00
CA PRO A 147 -13.17 -3.24 14.74
C PRO A 147 -13.39 -2.21 15.86
N PRO A 148 -13.87 -1.00 15.52
CA PRO A 148 -14.10 0.03 16.52
C PRO A 148 -15.12 -0.43 17.55
N THR A 149 -14.82 -0.16 18.82
CA THR A 149 -15.73 -0.37 19.95
C THR A 149 -16.98 0.52 19.80
N ASP A 150 -18.06 0.18 20.52
CA ASP A 150 -19.29 0.98 20.47
C ASP A 150 -19.07 2.45 20.88
N GLU A 151 -18.11 2.70 21.77
CA GLU A 151 -17.69 4.06 22.18
C GLU A 151 -16.95 4.84 21.08
N GLU A 152 -16.25 4.14 20.20
CA GLU A 152 -15.49 4.73 19.09
C GLU A 152 -16.37 5.00 17.87
N ARG A 153 -17.50 4.30 17.72
CA ARG A 153 -18.43 4.47 16.60
C ARG A 153 -19.06 5.86 16.51
N GLY A 154 -19.10 6.61 17.61
CA GLY A 154 -19.60 7.99 17.66
C GLY A 154 -18.56 9.08 17.37
N ARG A 155 -17.27 8.73 17.25
CA ARG A 155 -16.19 9.70 17.04
C ARG A 155 -15.93 9.94 15.55
N PRO A 156 -15.58 11.17 15.15
CA PRO A 156 -15.20 11.44 13.77
C PRO A 156 -13.97 10.61 13.39
N ASN A 157 -14.15 9.71 12.42
CA ASN A 157 -13.08 8.86 11.90
C ASN A 157 -12.28 9.65 10.85
N TYR A 158 -11.23 10.32 11.31
CA TYR A 158 -10.29 11.04 10.45
C TYR A 158 -9.28 10.11 9.74
N GLY A 159 -9.42 8.78 9.92
CA GLY A 159 -8.63 7.76 9.25
C GLY A 159 -7.13 7.78 9.59
N TRP A 160 -6.33 7.14 8.73
CA TRP A 160 -4.89 6.99 8.95
C TRP A 160 -4.10 8.32 8.93
N LEU A 161 -4.64 9.38 8.34
CA LEU A 161 -3.99 10.69 8.38
C LEU A 161 -3.98 11.28 9.81
N ALA A 162 -5.07 11.11 10.56
CA ALA A 162 -5.06 11.52 11.97
C ALA A 162 -4.12 10.68 12.81
N VAL A 163 -3.98 9.38 12.51
CA VAL A 163 -2.97 8.54 13.15
C VAL A 163 -1.57 9.10 12.92
N LEU A 164 -1.25 9.51 11.69
CA LEU A 164 0.02 10.17 11.38
C LEU A 164 0.23 11.45 12.19
N LEU A 165 -0.76 12.35 12.21
CA LEU A 165 -0.66 13.60 12.95
C LEU A 165 -0.51 13.39 14.47
N ASN A 166 -1.16 12.36 15.03
CA ASN A 166 -1.04 12.01 16.44
C ASN A 166 0.31 11.40 16.80
N LEU A 167 0.97 10.73 15.85
CA LEU A 167 2.30 10.16 16.04
C LEU A 167 3.43 11.17 15.77
N ALA A 168 3.13 12.23 15.01
CA ALA A 168 4.05 13.32 14.75
C ALA A 168 4.31 14.15 16.01
N GLY A 169 5.55 14.58 16.19
CA GLY A 169 6.05 15.27 17.39
C GLY A 169 6.45 14.33 18.53
N ASP A 170 6.17 13.04 18.41
CA ASP A 170 6.42 12.04 19.45
C ASP A 170 7.72 11.24 19.12
N LYS A 171 7.71 9.91 19.23
CA LYS A 171 8.88 9.05 19.00
C LYS A 171 9.47 9.11 17.57
N PHE A 172 8.70 9.54 16.58
CA PHE A 172 9.08 9.45 15.16
C PHE A 172 9.56 10.76 14.54
N GLY A 173 9.58 11.85 15.31
CA GLY A 173 9.95 13.18 14.84
C GLY A 173 8.76 13.94 14.28
N ASP A 174 9.00 14.93 13.42
CA ASP A 174 7.94 15.73 12.80
C ASP A 174 7.02 14.91 11.85
N ASP A 175 6.05 15.58 11.24
CA ASP A 175 5.07 14.99 10.32
C ASP A 175 5.74 14.36 9.10
N GLU A 176 6.74 15.02 8.51
CA GLU A 176 7.49 14.51 7.36
C GLU A 176 8.36 13.31 7.72
N GLN A 177 9.00 13.34 8.88
CA GLN A 177 9.81 12.24 9.40
C GLN A 177 8.95 11.01 9.72
N THR A 178 7.78 11.22 10.34
CA THR A 178 6.81 10.16 10.64
C THR A 178 6.22 9.58 9.36
N ALA A 179 5.83 10.42 8.40
CA ALA A 179 5.36 10.03 7.07
C ALA A 179 6.33 9.09 6.35
N ARG A 180 7.63 9.32 6.48
CA ARG A 180 8.70 8.56 5.81
C ARG A 180 9.08 7.26 6.52
N LYS A 181 8.64 7.03 7.75
CA LYS A 181 8.94 5.77 8.45
C LYS A 181 8.31 4.61 7.73
N ASN A 182 8.97 3.46 7.81
CA ASN A 182 8.45 2.21 7.30
C ASN A 182 7.12 1.84 8.00
N ILE A 183 6.15 1.33 7.25
CA ILE A 183 4.82 0.97 7.76
C ILE A 183 4.88 0.00 8.94
N TYR A 184 5.79 -0.99 8.91
CA TYR A 184 5.89 -2.01 9.95
C TYR A 184 6.36 -1.42 11.27
N ILE A 185 7.24 -0.41 11.22
CA ILE A 185 7.70 0.27 12.43
C ILE A 185 6.54 1.01 13.10
N ILE A 186 5.72 1.71 12.31
CA ILE A 186 4.55 2.43 12.81
C ILE A 186 3.50 1.46 13.36
N LEU A 187 3.15 0.41 12.61
CA LEU A 187 2.14 -0.56 13.04
C LEU A 187 2.58 -1.35 14.27
N ALA A 188 3.85 -1.76 14.35
CA ALA A 188 4.39 -2.41 15.55
C ALA A 188 4.33 -1.49 16.77
N HIS A 189 4.64 -0.21 16.60
CA HIS A 189 4.54 0.77 17.68
C HIS A 189 3.10 0.94 18.18
N LEU A 190 2.14 1.09 17.27
CA LEU A 190 0.72 1.19 17.60
C LEU A 190 0.22 -0.06 18.32
N GLN A 191 0.59 -1.25 17.82
CA GLN A 191 0.25 -2.53 18.44
C GLN A 191 0.76 -2.60 19.89
N ILE A 192 2.02 -2.22 20.14
CA ILE A 192 2.60 -2.18 21.49
C ILE A 192 1.88 -1.16 22.38
N GLN A 193 1.58 0.03 21.87
CA GLN A 193 0.85 1.06 22.63
C GLN A 193 -0.56 0.59 23.03
N LEU A 194 -1.28 -0.05 22.10
CA LEU A 194 -2.62 -0.58 22.36
C LEU A 194 -2.60 -1.76 23.34
N ALA A 195 -1.60 -2.64 23.24
CA ALA A 195 -1.43 -3.75 24.19
C ALA A 195 -1.11 -3.28 25.62
N ASN A 196 -0.43 -2.14 25.75
CA ASN A 196 -0.01 -1.59 27.05
C ASN A 196 -1.01 -0.61 27.66
N LYS A 197 -2.12 -0.26 26.97
CA LYS A 197 -3.17 0.54 27.60
C LYS A 197 -3.81 -0.29 28.72
N PRO A 198 -3.74 0.16 29.98
CA PRO A 198 -4.45 -0.53 31.05
C PRO A 198 -5.95 -0.48 30.74
N THR A 199 -6.62 -1.63 30.81
CA THR A 199 -8.08 -1.72 30.79
C THR A 199 -8.60 -0.84 31.93
N GLN A 200 -9.09 0.35 31.62
CA GLN A 200 -9.84 1.16 32.58
C GLN A 200 -11.23 0.54 32.72
N ASP A 201 -11.30 -0.63 33.35
CA ASP A 201 -12.54 -1.23 33.84
C ASP A 201 -12.19 -2.06 35.09
N ASN A 202 -12.19 -1.38 36.24
CA ASN A 202 -12.58 -1.94 37.53
C ASN A 202 -12.64 -0.82 38.58
N GLU A 203 -13.47 0.19 38.35
CA GLU A 203 -14.02 1.01 39.43
C GLU A 203 -15.47 1.37 39.12
N ARG A 204 -16.39 0.45 39.47
CA ARG A 204 -17.71 0.75 40.06
C ARG A 204 -18.16 -0.39 40.95
#